data_AF-A0A1X2L9U4-F1
#
_entry.id   AF-A0A1X2L9U4-F1
#
_cell.length_a   1.000
_cell.length_b   1.000
_cell.length_c   1.000
_cell.angle_alpha   90.00
_cell.angle_beta   90.00
_cell.angle_gamma   90.00
#
_symmetry.space_group_name_H-M   'P 1'
#
loop_
_entity.id
_entity.type
_entity.pdbx_description
1 polymer ?
#
loop_
_entity_poly.entity_id
_entity_poly.type
_entity_poly.pdbx_seq_one_letter_code
_entity_poly.pdbx_strand_id
1 'polypeptide(L)'
;MTTNNTNNDTSASDSTPTDWQPYKPSTTITPWHPDPVLPGCEDWDDEYQWGLAIQDGISLYVAPDIPKVREHNIAARKRWDAAQEDRRRESAKRRASMSDDDRHERALRLLDWRCFTGQRCGKQGFPALALLTGGDHSPRDAETNKALRYLAPLVNDQDLTREDLRDAIIRANELNGSLSDPKNKNRAQVEADIDRAISKFTEPFDWTRMDSERGIPAEIRKTNGASVNRSAGTGAALSQKTQTNSAATESAISMPKLWNASDLKPGKPVEWLARQRIPRSAVSLLVGEEGIGKSLFWIWIVAAITTGAALPAFGIEQGQPQPVVLAVTEDDWQDTVRPRLEVAGANLDMVRLICIDDDGSGAPVFPRDGQLIIDADPAPVLVVIDPWLDTVSPDLKVRNTQDARLALHPFKEIATKTKAAILLVTHTNRLDSSNPRDLYGVSATLRQKARMSLFCIENDEGNLVVGPEKANMTQLVNATILTKQSVWHFQDRFEDEGSVPRLQYIGQSDKTIRQHVAEMSTLKRAGDDETVSAQVWLAGFLRDGPQWSNTVVEAAKERGISKDRVDRAKLKIHAISKRVDGNGGWFMCLPEHEGRQPETPR
;
A
#
# COMPACT_ATOMS: atom_id res chain seq x y z
N MET A 1 -51.64 -3.90 -44.55
CA MET A 1 -52.16 -2.80 -43.71
C MET A 1 -51.29 -2.78 -42.46
N THR A 2 -50.03 -2.33 -42.53
CA THR A 2 -49.59 -0.93 -42.33
C THR A 2 -50.36 -0.21 -41.23
N THR A 3 -49.69 0.01 -40.08
CA THR A 3 -49.38 1.32 -39.45
C THR A 3 -48.59 1.06 -38.14
N ASN A 4 -47.30 1.43 -38.10
CA ASN A 4 -46.72 2.58 -37.37
C ASN A 4 -46.79 2.41 -35.84
N ASN A 5 -45.71 2.03 -35.14
CA ASN A 5 -44.49 2.81 -34.86
C ASN A 5 -44.81 4.20 -34.30
N THR A 6 -44.94 4.27 -32.97
CA THR A 6 -44.70 5.49 -32.18
C THR A 6 -43.87 5.09 -30.96
N ASN A 7 -42.56 5.28 -31.11
CA ASN A 7 -41.69 5.70 -30.02
C ASN A 7 -42.28 6.98 -29.44
N ASN A 8 -42.63 6.97 -28.15
CA ASN A 8 -42.65 8.17 -27.31
C ASN A 8 -42.75 7.71 -25.85
N ASP A 9 -41.59 7.65 -25.19
CA ASP A 9 -41.38 8.26 -23.88
C ASP A 9 -39.90 8.08 -23.48
N THR A 10 -39.04 8.76 -24.23
CA THR A 10 -37.76 9.24 -23.70
C THR A 10 -37.93 10.75 -23.49
N SER A 11 -38.18 11.18 -22.26
CA SER A 11 -37.71 12.45 -21.68
C SER A 11 -38.41 12.76 -20.35
N ALA A 12 -38.06 12.00 -19.31
CA ALA A 12 -37.81 12.65 -18.03
C ALA A 12 -36.29 12.74 -17.90
N SER A 13 -35.75 13.85 -18.40
CA SER A 13 -34.40 14.26 -18.04
C SER A 13 -34.40 14.60 -16.55
N ASP A 14 -34.26 13.58 -15.69
CA ASP A 14 -33.66 13.82 -14.38
C ASP A 14 -32.17 14.04 -14.65
N SER A 15 -31.84 15.28 -15.01
CA SER A 15 -30.48 15.77 -14.89
C SER A 15 -30.15 15.63 -13.41
N THR A 16 -29.41 14.58 -13.04
CA THR A 16 -28.87 14.51 -11.70
C THR A 16 -28.05 15.77 -11.50
N PRO A 17 -28.37 16.60 -10.49
CA PRO A 17 -27.64 17.83 -10.28
C PRO A 17 -26.14 17.53 -10.12
N THR A 18 -25.29 18.28 -10.81
CA THR A 18 -23.82 18.07 -10.81
C THR A 18 -23.18 18.17 -9.43
N ASP A 19 -23.90 18.71 -8.46
CA ASP A 19 -23.54 18.84 -7.05
C ASP A 19 -23.83 17.58 -6.21
N TRP A 20 -24.49 16.54 -6.76
CA TRP A 20 -24.79 15.31 -6.02
C TRP A 20 -23.63 14.31 -6.11
N GLN A 21 -23.05 13.96 -4.96
CA GLN A 21 -21.94 13.04 -4.85
C GLN A 21 -22.44 11.58 -4.80
N PRO A 22 -22.11 10.73 -5.79
CA PRO A 22 -22.51 9.33 -5.78
C PRO A 22 -21.75 8.55 -4.70
N TYR A 23 -22.44 7.66 -4.02
CA TYR A 23 -21.82 6.72 -3.10
C TYR A 23 -20.99 5.69 -3.86
N LYS A 24 -19.74 5.53 -3.47
CA LYS A 24 -18.81 4.53 -4.01
C LYS A 24 -18.41 3.61 -2.85
N PRO A 25 -18.74 2.31 -2.89
CA PRO A 25 -18.45 1.41 -1.77
C PRO A 25 -16.94 1.28 -1.60
N SER A 26 -16.48 1.32 -0.34
CA SER A 26 -15.08 1.05 0.00
C SER A 26 -14.77 -0.44 -0.24
N THR A 27 -13.53 -0.79 -0.57
CA THR A 27 -13.11 -2.20 -0.65
C THR A 27 -12.86 -2.83 0.73
N THR A 28 -13.16 -2.15 1.84
CA THR A 28 -12.74 -2.56 3.19
C THR A 28 -13.84 -2.32 4.23
N ILE A 29 -14.76 -3.29 4.36
CA ILE A 29 -15.71 -3.32 5.49
C ILE A 29 -14.90 -3.52 6.78
N THR A 30 -14.69 -2.45 7.55
CA THR A 30 -14.10 -2.53 8.89
C THR A 30 -15.16 -2.27 9.95
N PRO A 31 -15.22 -3.06 11.05
CA PRO A 31 -16.28 -2.93 12.07
C PRO A 31 -16.24 -1.65 12.91
N TRP A 32 -15.35 -0.69 12.60
CA TRP A 32 -14.98 0.41 13.51
C TRP A 32 -14.95 1.79 12.84
N HIS A 33 -15.43 1.92 11.61
CA HIS A 33 -15.75 3.22 11.01
C HIS A 33 -17.25 3.24 10.72
N PRO A 34 -18.07 4.10 11.36
CA PRO A 34 -19.39 4.37 10.85
C PRO A 34 -19.20 5.11 9.52
N ASP A 35 -19.43 4.43 8.40
CA ASP A 35 -19.55 5.07 7.11
C ASP A 35 -20.61 6.18 7.18
N PRO A 36 -20.49 7.23 6.34
CA PRO A 36 -21.50 8.28 6.31
C PRO A 36 -22.87 7.65 6.04
N VAL A 37 -23.79 7.84 6.97
CA VAL A 37 -25.16 7.37 6.86
C VAL A 37 -25.75 7.96 5.58
N LEU A 38 -26.06 7.10 4.60
CA LEU A 38 -26.60 7.54 3.32
C LEU A 38 -27.95 8.22 3.55
N PRO A 39 -28.12 9.50 3.14
CA PRO A 39 -29.37 10.22 3.36
C PRO A 39 -30.56 9.45 2.80
N GLY A 40 -31.53 9.07 3.65
CA GLY A 40 -32.72 8.31 3.24
C GLY A 40 -32.54 6.79 3.19
N CYS A 41 -31.38 6.25 3.58
CA CYS A 41 -31.11 4.82 3.68
C CYS A 41 -30.72 4.38 5.11
N GLU A 42 -31.15 5.13 6.13
CA GLU A 42 -30.81 4.92 7.55
C GLU A 42 -31.24 3.54 8.09
N ASP A 43 -32.24 2.90 7.46
CA ASP A 43 -32.79 1.60 7.89
C ASP A 43 -32.14 0.37 7.20
N TRP A 44 -31.18 0.56 6.29
CA TRP A 44 -30.38 -0.57 5.76
C TRP A 44 -29.24 -0.88 6.73
N ASP A 45 -29.25 -2.08 7.32
CA ASP A 45 -28.17 -2.55 8.19
C ASP A 45 -26.93 -2.94 7.36
N ASP A 46 -25.79 -2.33 7.70
CA ASP A 46 -24.43 -2.51 7.18
C ASP A 46 -24.16 -2.22 5.68
N GLU A 47 -22.95 -1.72 5.43
CA GLU A 47 -22.29 -1.38 4.15
C GLU A 47 -22.51 -2.39 2.99
N TYR A 48 -22.88 -3.63 3.34
CA TYR A 48 -23.16 -4.74 2.44
C TYR A 48 -24.38 -4.51 1.54
N GLN A 49 -25.48 -3.98 2.06
CA GLN A 49 -26.69 -3.75 1.26
C GLN A 49 -26.49 -2.63 0.23
N TRP A 50 -25.75 -1.57 0.60
CA TRP A 50 -25.34 -0.52 -0.33
C TRP A 50 -24.47 -1.07 -1.45
N GLY A 51 -23.46 -1.88 -1.09
CA GLY A 51 -22.53 -2.47 -2.07
C GLY A 51 -23.24 -3.37 -3.09
N LEU A 52 -24.19 -4.20 -2.64
CA LEU A 52 -24.96 -5.05 -3.56
C LEU A 52 -25.90 -4.25 -4.46
N ALA A 53 -26.58 -3.23 -3.93
CA ALA A 53 -27.45 -2.37 -4.74
C ALA A 53 -26.66 -1.69 -5.86
N ILE A 54 -25.46 -1.17 -5.57
CA ILE A 54 -24.59 -0.53 -6.57
C ILE A 54 -24.08 -1.54 -7.60
N GLN A 55 -23.72 -2.75 -7.19
CA GLN A 55 -23.34 -3.83 -8.12
C GLN A 55 -24.49 -4.22 -9.05
N ASP A 56 -25.73 -4.18 -8.56
CA ASP A 56 -26.95 -4.36 -9.36
C ASP A 56 -27.31 -3.12 -10.20
N GLY A 57 -26.46 -2.07 -10.21
CA GLY A 57 -26.60 -0.88 -11.04
C GLY A 57 -27.46 0.24 -10.43
N ILE A 58 -27.73 0.20 -9.13
CA ILE A 58 -28.48 1.25 -8.43
C ILE A 58 -27.56 2.41 -8.04
N SER A 59 -27.93 3.63 -8.41
CA SER A 59 -27.20 4.84 -8.03
C SER A 59 -27.74 5.42 -6.72
N LEU A 60 -26.90 5.44 -5.69
CA LEU A 60 -27.13 6.09 -4.40
C LEU A 60 -26.17 7.28 -4.22
N TYR A 61 -26.55 8.28 -3.43
CA TYR A 61 -25.79 9.52 -3.25
C TYR A 61 -25.54 9.82 -1.77
N VAL A 62 -24.34 10.28 -1.43
CA VAL A 62 -23.91 10.53 -0.04
C VAL A 62 -24.01 12.01 0.37
N ALA A 63 -23.92 12.93 -0.59
CA ALA A 63 -23.98 14.37 -0.34
C ALA A 63 -24.57 15.12 -1.55
N PRO A 64 -25.11 16.34 -1.37
CA PRO A 64 -25.41 16.96 -0.09
C PRO A 64 -26.62 16.31 0.59
N ASP A 65 -26.70 16.36 1.94
CA ASP A 65 -27.85 15.88 2.68
C ASP A 65 -29.04 16.85 2.56
N ILE A 66 -29.75 16.80 1.43
CA ILE A 66 -30.91 17.63 1.10
C ILE A 66 -32.15 16.77 0.81
N PRO A 67 -33.39 17.31 0.97
CA PRO A 67 -34.63 16.55 0.78
C PRO A 67 -34.70 15.79 -0.55
N LYS A 68 -34.21 16.38 -1.64
CA LYS A 68 -34.20 15.75 -2.97
C LYS A 68 -33.30 14.50 -3.05
N VAL A 69 -32.13 14.53 -2.42
CA VAL A 69 -31.19 13.38 -2.37
C VAL A 69 -31.79 12.26 -1.53
N ARG A 70 -32.39 12.61 -0.38
CA ARG A 70 -33.11 11.66 0.49
C ARG A 70 -34.25 10.97 -0.25
N GLU A 71 -35.10 11.72 -0.95
CA GLU A 71 -36.22 11.18 -1.73
C GLU A 71 -35.75 10.23 -2.84
N HIS A 72 -34.67 10.60 -3.56
CA HIS A 72 -34.07 9.73 -4.58
C HIS A 72 -33.57 8.41 -4.00
N ASN A 73 -32.76 8.47 -2.94
CA ASN A 73 -32.20 7.28 -2.29
C ASN A 73 -33.30 6.36 -1.74
N ILE A 74 -34.33 6.91 -1.07
CA ILE A 74 -35.48 6.14 -0.57
C ILE A 74 -36.21 5.41 -1.72
N ALA A 75 -36.42 6.09 -2.85
CA ALA A 75 -37.08 5.49 -4.01
C ALA A 75 -36.22 4.41 -4.67
N ALA A 76 -34.91 4.65 -4.81
CA ALA A 76 -33.95 3.70 -5.36
C ALA A 76 -33.87 2.43 -4.51
N ARG A 77 -33.78 2.59 -3.18
CA ARG A 77 -33.83 1.51 -2.19
C ARG A 77 -35.08 0.65 -2.33
N LYS A 78 -36.26 1.25 -2.30
CA LYS A 78 -37.54 0.52 -2.39
C LYS A 78 -37.65 -0.31 -3.67
N ARG A 79 -37.16 0.22 -4.79
CA ARG A 79 -37.13 -0.51 -6.07
C ARG A 79 -36.19 -1.70 -6.01
N TRP A 80 -35.02 -1.55 -5.40
CA TRP A 80 -34.05 -2.63 -5.26
C TRP A 80 -34.53 -3.73 -4.32
N ASP A 81 -35.07 -3.37 -3.15
CA ASP A 81 -35.62 -4.34 -2.19
C ASP A 81 -36.75 -5.17 -2.81
N ALA A 82 -37.65 -4.54 -3.57
CA ALA A 82 -38.70 -5.23 -4.30
C ALA A 82 -38.12 -6.20 -5.36
N ALA A 83 -37.08 -5.79 -6.08
CA ALA A 83 -36.42 -6.63 -7.08
C ALA A 83 -35.68 -7.82 -6.45
N GLN A 84 -35.06 -7.65 -5.27
CA GLN A 84 -34.44 -8.77 -4.53
C GLN A 84 -35.49 -9.75 -4.02
N GLU A 85 -36.62 -9.26 -3.51
CA GLU A 85 -37.72 -10.11 -3.07
C GLU A 85 -38.33 -10.91 -4.24
N ASP A 86 -38.52 -10.27 -5.40
CA ASP A 86 -38.95 -10.98 -6.61
C ASP A 86 -37.92 -12.02 -7.07
N ARG A 87 -36.62 -11.71 -6.99
CA ARG A 87 -35.53 -12.65 -7.29
C ARG A 87 -35.52 -13.83 -6.34
N ARG A 88 -35.70 -13.61 -5.03
CA ARG A 88 -35.82 -14.68 -4.02
C ARG A 88 -37.02 -15.57 -4.28
N ARG A 89 -38.18 -14.98 -4.61
CA ARG A 89 -39.39 -15.74 -4.98
C ARG A 89 -39.18 -16.58 -6.23
N GLU A 90 -38.54 -16.02 -7.25
CA GLU A 90 -38.22 -16.75 -8.48
C GLU A 90 -37.19 -17.86 -8.25
N SER A 91 -36.15 -17.60 -7.45
CA SER A 91 -35.18 -18.62 -7.01
C SER A 91 -35.88 -19.77 -6.28
N ALA A 92 -36.74 -19.46 -5.32
CA ALA A 92 -37.49 -20.44 -4.54
C ALA A 92 -38.44 -21.26 -5.44
N LYS A 93 -39.12 -20.62 -6.41
CA LYS A 93 -39.94 -21.31 -7.41
C LYS A 93 -39.11 -22.26 -8.27
N ARG A 94 -37.94 -21.84 -8.75
CA ARG A 94 -37.02 -22.69 -9.54
C ARG A 94 -36.55 -23.86 -8.72
N ARG A 95 -36.09 -23.63 -7.49
CA ARG A 95 -35.68 -24.67 -6.53
C ARG A 95 -36.79 -25.70 -6.33
N ALA A 96 -38.01 -25.23 -6.06
CA ALA A 96 -39.17 -26.09 -5.83
C ALA A 96 -39.64 -26.85 -7.09
N SER A 97 -39.30 -26.36 -8.29
CA SER A 97 -39.65 -27.04 -9.55
C SER A 97 -38.73 -28.22 -9.90
N MET A 98 -37.64 -28.41 -9.16
CA MET A 98 -36.64 -29.46 -9.40
C MET A 98 -36.72 -30.54 -8.33
N SER A 99 -36.54 -31.81 -8.74
CA SER A 99 -36.38 -32.91 -7.78
C SER A 99 -35.10 -32.75 -6.97
N ASP A 100 -35.03 -33.40 -5.80
CA ASP A 100 -33.83 -33.37 -4.95
C ASP A 100 -32.60 -33.91 -5.70
N ASP A 101 -32.79 -34.96 -6.52
CA ASP A 101 -31.75 -35.52 -7.39
C ASP A 101 -31.30 -34.51 -8.47
N ASP A 102 -32.24 -33.79 -9.10
CA ASP A 102 -31.92 -32.77 -10.11
C ASP A 102 -31.15 -31.59 -9.50
N ARG A 103 -31.53 -31.17 -8.28
CA ARG A 103 -30.85 -30.09 -7.56
C ARG A 103 -29.44 -30.51 -7.19
N HIS A 104 -29.29 -31.71 -6.64
CA HIS A 104 -27.99 -32.28 -6.29
C HIS A 104 -27.09 -32.44 -7.53
N GLU A 105 -27.60 -32.99 -8.63
CA GLU A 105 -26.83 -33.14 -9.87
C GLU A 105 -26.38 -31.79 -10.44
N ARG A 106 -27.25 -30.77 -10.41
CA ARG A 106 -26.90 -29.41 -10.85
C ARG A 106 -25.89 -28.74 -9.93
N ALA A 107 -26.00 -28.96 -8.63
CA ALA A 107 -25.04 -28.45 -7.65
C ALA A 107 -23.67 -29.13 -7.81
N LEU A 108 -23.63 -30.44 -8.07
CA LEU A 108 -22.39 -31.17 -8.42
C LEU A 108 -21.74 -30.62 -9.70
N ARG A 109 -22.51 -30.15 -10.67
CA ARG A 109 -21.96 -29.49 -11.88
C ARG A 109 -21.28 -28.15 -11.57
N LEU A 110 -21.62 -27.47 -10.47
CA LEU A 110 -20.88 -26.29 -10.01
C LEU A 110 -19.54 -26.66 -9.37
N LEU A 111 -19.41 -27.90 -8.89
CA LEU A 111 -18.11 -28.45 -8.48
C LEU A 111 -17.26 -28.86 -9.71
N ASP A 112 -17.86 -28.96 -10.91
CA ASP A 112 -17.17 -29.15 -12.19
C ASP A 112 -16.67 -27.81 -12.77
N TRP A 113 -15.52 -27.37 -12.28
CA TRP A 113 -14.35 -27.15 -13.13
C TRP A 113 -14.54 -26.60 -14.56
N ARG A 114 -15.05 -27.40 -15.50
CA ARG A 114 -15.10 -27.03 -16.93
C ARG A 114 -16.09 -25.91 -17.25
N CYS A 115 -16.99 -25.56 -16.34
CA CYS A 115 -18.03 -24.56 -16.60
C CYS A 115 -17.54 -23.11 -16.53
N PHE A 116 -16.38 -22.84 -15.93
CA PHE A 116 -15.98 -21.47 -15.57
C PHE A 116 -14.85 -20.87 -16.42
N THR A 117 -14.39 -21.56 -17.47
CA THR A 117 -13.12 -21.24 -18.16
C THR A 117 -13.22 -21.10 -19.68
N GLY A 118 -14.41 -21.32 -20.26
CA GLY A 118 -14.64 -21.14 -21.70
C GLY A 118 -13.86 -22.08 -22.64
N GLN A 119 -13.07 -23.04 -22.14
CA GLN A 119 -12.30 -23.98 -22.97
C GLN A 119 -12.98 -25.35 -23.08
N ARG A 120 -13.24 -25.81 -24.31
CA ARG A 120 -13.52 -27.22 -24.61
C ARG A 120 -12.23 -28.03 -24.47
N CYS A 121 -12.20 -29.00 -23.56
CA CYS A 121 -11.14 -30.01 -23.54
C CYS A 121 -11.14 -30.84 -24.83
N GLY A 122 -10.02 -30.79 -25.56
CA GLY A 122 -9.52 -31.96 -26.27
C GLY A 122 -9.23 -33.08 -25.27
N LYS A 123 -9.37 -34.32 -25.73
CA LYS A 123 -9.39 -35.58 -24.97
C LYS A 123 -8.35 -35.64 -23.83
N GLN A 124 -8.80 -36.19 -22.70
CA GLN A 124 -8.13 -36.47 -21.41
C GLN A 124 -8.30 -35.37 -20.36
N GLY A 125 -9.26 -35.58 -19.46
CA GLY A 125 -9.74 -34.59 -18.49
C GLY A 125 -9.03 -34.60 -17.15
N PHE A 126 -8.87 -33.41 -16.55
CA PHE A 126 -8.42 -33.15 -15.16
C PHE A 126 -8.77 -31.69 -14.72
N PRO A 127 -9.04 -31.39 -13.42
CA PRO A 127 -10.07 -30.45 -12.92
C PRO A 127 -9.72 -28.99 -12.52
N ALA A 128 -10.61 -28.05 -12.85
CA ALA A 128 -10.64 -26.62 -12.50
C ALA A 128 -11.48 -26.16 -11.31
N LEU A 129 -11.05 -26.55 -10.13
CA LEU A 129 -10.98 -25.48 -9.13
C LEU A 129 -9.86 -24.47 -9.40
N ALA A 130 -8.94 -24.77 -10.31
CA ALA A 130 -7.81 -23.91 -10.69
C ALA A 130 -8.16 -22.47 -11.13
N LEU A 131 -9.40 -22.19 -11.55
CA LEU A 131 -9.85 -20.86 -12.01
C LEU A 131 -10.79 -20.11 -11.05
N LEU A 132 -11.22 -20.76 -9.96
CA LEU A 132 -11.60 -20.06 -8.74
C LEU A 132 -10.38 -19.84 -7.82
N THR A 133 -9.20 -20.33 -8.22
CA THR A 133 -7.88 -20.19 -7.55
C THR A 133 -6.78 -19.62 -8.43
N GLY A 134 -7.16 -18.90 -9.49
CA GLY A 134 -6.21 -18.48 -10.51
C GLY A 134 -6.75 -17.37 -11.40
N GLY A 135 -6.67 -16.14 -10.91
CA GLY A 135 -6.34 -14.98 -11.73
C GLY A 135 -4.98 -14.47 -11.26
N ASP A 136 -4.12 -13.99 -12.16
CA ASP A 136 -2.69 -13.70 -11.95
C ASP A 136 -2.33 -12.75 -10.78
N HIS A 137 -3.29 -12.28 -9.97
CA HIS A 137 -3.12 -11.18 -9.01
C HIS A 137 -3.83 -11.39 -7.64
N SER A 138 -4.28 -12.61 -7.27
CA SER A 138 -4.95 -12.89 -5.97
C SER A 138 -4.20 -13.94 -5.13
N PRO A 139 -4.05 -13.79 -3.80
CA PRO A 139 -3.52 -14.85 -2.95
C PRO A 139 -4.39 -16.11 -3.07
N ARG A 140 -3.77 -17.28 -3.24
CA ARG A 140 -4.47 -18.57 -3.46
C ARG A 140 -5.56 -18.89 -2.41
N ASP A 141 -5.44 -18.33 -1.20
CA ASP A 141 -6.41 -18.43 -0.11
C ASP A 141 -7.69 -17.57 -0.31
N ALA A 142 -7.60 -16.39 -0.95
CA ALA A 142 -8.72 -15.47 -1.15
C ALA A 142 -9.76 -16.06 -2.12
N GLU A 143 -9.24 -16.78 -3.08
CA GLU A 143 -9.94 -17.51 -4.12
C GLU A 143 -10.67 -18.76 -3.58
N THR A 144 -10.03 -19.51 -2.67
CA THR A 144 -10.70 -20.56 -1.89
C THR A 144 -11.87 -19.97 -1.09
N ASN A 145 -11.69 -18.82 -0.44
CA ASN A 145 -12.75 -18.15 0.30
C ASN A 145 -13.91 -17.68 -0.58
N LYS A 146 -13.64 -17.22 -1.82
CA LYS A 146 -14.69 -16.88 -2.79
C LYS A 146 -15.49 -18.11 -3.21
N ALA A 147 -14.82 -19.21 -3.54
CA ALA A 147 -15.49 -20.47 -3.87
C ALA A 147 -16.41 -20.92 -2.72
N LEU A 148 -15.91 -20.86 -1.48
CA LEU A 148 -16.68 -21.20 -0.28
C LEU A 148 -17.91 -20.31 -0.08
N ARG A 149 -17.83 -19.01 -0.40
CA ARG A 149 -19.00 -18.10 -0.35
C ARG A 149 -20.13 -18.54 -1.28
N TYR A 150 -19.80 -19.07 -2.45
CA TYR A 150 -20.80 -19.49 -3.44
C TYR A 150 -21.35 -20.90 -3.19
N LEU A 151 -20.52 -21.79 -2.65
CA LEU A 151 -20.85 -23.22 -2.52
C LEU A 151 -21.39 -23.59 -1.13
N ALA A 152 -21.03 -22.85 -0.07
CA ALA A 152 -21.55 -23.11 1.28
C ALA A 152 -23.08 -23.03 1.38
N PRO A 153 -23.79 -22.09 0.72
CA PRO A 153 -25.25 -22.08 0.69
C PRO A 153 -25.87 -23.37 0.16
N LEU A 154 -25.25 -24.03 -0.84
CA LEU A 154 -25.74 -25.31 -1.37
C LEU A 154 -25.64 -26.45 -0.35
N VAL A 155 -24.68 -26.37 0.58
CA VAL A 155 -24.56 -27.33 1.70
C VAL A 155 -25.63 -27.06 2.75
N ASN A 156 -25.85 -25.79 3.10
CA ASN A 156 -26.90 -25.39 4.05
C ASN A 156 -28.30 -25.74 3.54
N ASP A 157 -28.50 -25.59 2.23
CA ASP A 157 -29.71 -25.94 1.52
C ASP A 157 -29.88 -27.46 1.26
N GLN A 158 -28.91 -28.28 1.66
CA GLN A 158 -28.88 -29.74 1.47
C GLN A 158 -28.83 -30.22 0.01
N ASP A 159 -28.40 -29.36 -0.93
CA ASP A 159 -28.18 -29.77 -2.33
C ASP A 159 -26.74 -30.23 -2.59
N LEU A 160 -25.81 -29.95 -1.68
CA LEU A 160 -24.48 -30.57 -1.61
C LEU A 160 -24.26 -31.13 -0.22
N THR A 161 -23.52 -32.23 -0.12
CA THR A 161 -23.02 -32.65 1.18
C THR A 161 -21.77 -31.84 1.56
N ARG A 162 -21.49 -31.74 2.86
CA ARG A 162 -20.21 -31.20 3.35
C ARG A 162 -19.03 -31.98 2.75
N GLU A 163 -19.19 -33.28 2.54
CA GLU A 163 -18.17 -34.15 1.97
C GLU A 163 -17.88 -33.83 0.50
N ASP A 164 -18.92 -33.58 -0.30
CA ASP A 164 -18.77 -33.16 -1.71
C ASP A 164 -17.98 -31.84 -1.82
N LEU A 165 -18.33 -30.87 -0.97
CA LEU A 165 -17.62 -29.59 -0.92
C LEU A 165 -16.19 -29.75 -0.44
N ARG A 166 -15.96 -30.54 0.62
CA ARG A 166 -14.63 -30.84 1.15
C ARG A 166 -13.75 -31.48 0.10
N ASP A 167 -14.22 -32.52 -0.55
CA ASP A 167 -13.42 -33.27 -1.51
C ASP A 167 -13.10 -32.43 -2.75
N ALA A 168 -14.04 -31.61 -3.19
CA ALA A 168 -13.79 -30.64 -4.26
C ALA A 168 -12.70 -29.63 -3.87
N ILE A 169 -12.80 -28.99 -2.70
CA ILE A 169 -11.86 -27.97 -2.24
C ILE A 169 -10.47 -28.56 -1.91
N ILE A 170 -10.41 -29.73 -1.29
CA ILE A 170 -9.13 -30.38 -0.97
C ILE A 170 -8.45 -30.84 -2.25
N ARG A 171 -9.15 -31.53 -3.15
CA ARG A 171 -8.58 -32.00 -4.42
C ARG A 171 -8.05 -30.85 -5.26
N ALA A 172 -8.73 -29.70 -5.25
CA ALA A 172 -8.24 -28.48 -5.87
C ALA A 172 -6.90 -27.99 -5.32
N ASN A 173 -6.82 -27.94 -4.00
CA ASN A 173 -5.64 -27.48 -3.30
C ASN A 173 -4.47 -28.46 -3.48
N GLU A 174 -4.73 -29.76 -3.61
CA GLU A 174 -3.73 -30.78 -3.96
C GLU A 174 -3.22 -30.60 -5.40
N LEU A 175 -4.12 -30.47 -6.39
CA LEU A 175 -3.77 -30.30 -7.80
C LEU A 175 -2.97 -29.02 -8.08
N ASN A 176 -3.26 -27.96 -7.32
CA ASN A 176 -2.56 -26.69 -7.44
C ASN A 176 -1.28 -26.61 -6.57
N GLY A 177 -0.91 -27.72 -5.90
CA GLY A 177 0.27 -27.82 -5.05
C GLY A 177 0.21 -26.97 -3.77
N SER A 178 -0.98 -26.46 -3.41
CA SER A 178 -1.20 -25.56 -2.26
C SER A 178 -0.90 -26.26 -0.95
N LEU A 179 -1.39 -27.51 -0.78
CA LEU A 179 -1.20 -28.31 0.44
C LEU A 179 0.21 -28.87 0.62
N SER A 180 1.06 -28.79 -0.42
CA SER A 180 2.42 -29.30 -0.41
C SER A 180 3.46 -28.25 0.04
N ASP A 181 3.07 -26.97 0.10
CA ASP A 181 3.95 -25.89 0.55
C ASP A 181 3.74 -25.62 2.05
N PRO A 182 4.78 -25.77 2.90
CA PRO A 182 4.68 -25.54 4.35
C PRO A 182 4.36 -24.08 4.73
N LYS A 183 4.31 -23.14 3.78
CA LYS A 183 3.89 -21.74 3.99
C LYS A 183 2.40 -21.49 3.77
N ASN A 184 1.68 -22.44 3.17
CA ASN A 184 0.24 -22.33 2.93
C ASN A 184 -0.56 -23.02 4.04
N LYS A 185 -1.88 -22.85 4.01
CA LYS A 185 -2.77 -23.55 4.93
C LYS A 185 -2.61 -25.05 4.77
N ASN A 186 -2.43 -25.73 5.89
CA ASN A 186 -2.46 -27.19 5.90
C ASN A 186 -3.90 -27.70 5.73
N ARG A 187 -4.04 -29.00 5.49
CA ARG A 187 -5.35 -29.63 5.24
C ARG A 187 -6.38 -29.33 6.34
N ALA A 188 -5.98 -29.40 7.61
CA ALA A 188 -6.87 -29.14 8.74
C ALA A 188 -7.35 -27.68 8.78
N GLN A 189 -6.50 -26.73 8.39
CA GLN A 189 -6.88 -25.32 8.30
C GLN A 189 -7.86 -25.05 7.15
N VAL A 190 -7.68 -25.72 6.01
CA VAL A 190 -8.63 -25.62 4.88
C VAL A 190 -9.98 -26.22 5.26
N GLU A 191 -10.00 -27.38 5.93
CA GLU A 191 -11.24 -27.99 6.43
C GLU A 191 -11.96 -27.10 7.45
N ALA A 192 -11.24 -26.42 8.35
CA ALA A 192 -11.82 -25.47 9.30
C ALA A 192 -12.43 -24.22 8.61
N ASP A 193 -11.89 -23.79 7.48
CA ASP A 193 -12.46 -22.68 6.70
C ASP A 193 -13.75 -23.09 5.98
N ILE A 194 -13.84 -24.36 5.54
CA ILE A 194 -15.08 -24.93 4.99
C ILE A 194 -16.18 -24.88 6.05
N ASP A 195 -15.89 -25.35 7.27
CA ASP A 195 -16.86 -25.33 8.37
C ASP A 195 -17.31 -23.92 8.74
N ARG A 196 -16.36 -22.97 8.76
CA ARG A 196 -16.65 -21.57 9.02
C ARG A 196 -17.53 -20.96 7.93
N ALA A 197 -17.29 -21.29 6.67
CA ALA A 197 -18.08 -20.79 5.55
C ALA A 197 -19.51 -21.33 5.59
N ILE A 198 -19.69 -22.63 5.86
CA ILE A 198 -21.01 -23.26 6.06
C ILE A 198 -21.76 -22.55 7.18
N SER A 199 -21.11 -22.30 8.33
CA SER A 199 -21.75 -21.58 9.45
C SER A 199 -22.05 -20.11 9.17
N LYS A 200 -21.34 -19.45 8.25
CA LYS A 200 -21.43 -18.01 8.02
C LYS A 200 -22.42 -17.64 6.91
N PHE A 201 -22.53 -18.45 5.85
CA PHE A 201 -23.32 -18.12 4.67
C PHE A 201 -24.63 -18.90 4.66
N THR A 202 -25.56 -18.47 5.52
CA THR A 202 -26.85 -19.15 5.78
C THR A 202 -27.98 -18.72 4.86
N GLU A 203 -27.78 -17.70 4.02
CA GLU A 203 -28.77 -17.27 3.03
C GLU A 203 -28.99 -18.36 1.96
N PRO A 204 -30.23 -18.61 1.51
CA PRO A 204 -30.52 -19.61 0.49
C PRO A 204 -29.78 -19.35 -0.82
N PHE A 205 -29.41 -20.42 -1.55
CA PHE A 205 -28.74 -20.29 -2.83
C PHE A 205 -29.65 -19.63 -3.89
N ASP A 206 -29.09 -18.71 -4.68
CA ASP A 206 -29.82 -18.04 -5.77
C ASP A 206 -29.83 -18.89 -7.05
N TRP A 207 -30.86 -19.73 -7.19
CA TRP A 207 -31.10 -20.59 -8.34
C TRP A 207 -31.43 -19.82 -9.63
N THR A 208 -31.69 -18.50 -9.56
CA THR A 208 -31.89 -17.71 -10.79
C THR A 208 -30.58 -17.51 -11.56
N ARG A 209 -29.43 -17.62 -10.88
CA ARG A 209 -28.09 -17.52 -11.47
C ARG A 209 -27.68 -18.73 -12.30
N MET A 210 -28.38 -19.85 -12.16
CA MET A 210 -28.17 -21.03 -13.00
C MET A 210 -28.95 -20.87 -14.31
N ASP A 211 -28.25 -20.62 -15.42
CA ASP A 211 -28.88 -20.60 -16.74
C ASP A 211 -29.17 -22.06 -17.19
N SER A 212 -30.40 -22.29 -17.66
CA SER A 212 -30.89 -23.62 -18.01
C SER A 212 -30.06 -24.25 -19.14
N GLU A 213 -29.56 -25.46 -18.88
CA GLU A 213 -28.87 -26.42 -19.76
C GLU A 213 -27.34 -26.40 -19.90
N ARG A 214 -26.61 -25.36 -19.46
CA ARG A 214 -25.15 -25.46 -19.23
C ARG A 214 -24.77 -24.51 -18.11
N GLY A 215 -24.41 -25.07 -16.95
CA GLY A 215 -24.21 -24.36 -15.68
C GLY A 215 -23.09 -23.31 -15.69
N ILE A 216 -23.30 -22.21 -16.40
CA ILE A 216 -22.44 -21.02 -16.44
C ILE A 216 -23.32 -19.81 -16.13
N PRO A 217 -22.95 -18.93 -15.18
CA PRO A 217 -23.68 -17.69 -14.90
C PRO A 217 -23.80 -16.78 -16.13
N ALA A 218 -24.99 -16.23 -16.36
CA ALA A 218 -25.33 -15.42 -17.53
C ALA A 218 -24.51 -14.11 -17.68
N GLU A 219 -23.84 -13.66 -16.62
CA GLU A 219 -23.00 -12.46 -16.59
C GLU A 219 -21.72 -12.57 -17.45
N ILE A 220 -21.26 -13.80 -17.73
CA ILE A 220 -20.12 -14.07 -18.62
C ILE A 220 -20.54 -14.00 -20.11
N ARG A 221 -21.84 -14.01 -20.40
CA ARG A 221 -22.37 -14.10 -21.77
C ARG A 221 -22.38 -12.76 -22.52
N LYS A 222 -22.30 -11.63 -21.80
CA LYS A 222 -22.48 -10.27 -22.38
C LYS A 222 -21.25 -9.68 -23.08
N THR A 223 -20.09 -10.33 -23.08
CA THR A 223 -18.89 -9.82 -23.78
C THR A 223 -18.73 -10.30 -25.23
N ASN A 224 -19.60 -11.16 -25.76
CA ASN A 224 -19.42 -11.77 -27.09
C ASN A 224 -20.66 -11.69 -28.00
N GLY A 225 -21.30 -10.52 -28.08
CA GLY A 225 -22.48 -10.31 -28.92
C GLY A 225 -22.26 -9.34 -30.09
N ALA A 226 -21.60 -9.78 -31.16
CA ALA A 226 -21.77 -9.18 -32.49
C ALA A 226 -22.50 -10.18 -33.41
N SER A 227 -23.53 -9.65 -34.05
CA SER A 227 -24.65 -10.25 -34.77
C SER A 227 -24.35 -11.14 -35.99
N VAL A 228 -25.16 -12.22 -36.15
CA VAL A 228 -25.95 -12.58 -37.37
C VAL A 228 -25.13 -13.15 -38.57
N ASN A 229 -25.47 -14.24 -39.30
CA ASN A 229 -26.72 -14.92 -39.62
C ASN A 229 -26.49 -16.38 -40.10
N ARG A 230 -27.57 -17.18 -40.11
CA ARG A 230 -27.68 -18.53 -40.68
C ARG A 230 -27.86 -18.51 -42.20
N SER A 231 -27.29 -19.48 -42.91
CA SER A 231 -28.00 -20.25 -43.96
C SER A 231 -27.20 -21.48 -44.41
N ALA A 232 -27.93 -22.59 -44.59
CA ALA A 232 -27.48 -23.90 -45.00
C ALA A 232 -27.25 -24.02 -46.53
N GLY A 233 -26.50 -25.05 -46.95
CA GLY A 233 -26.63 -25.62 -48.30
C GLY A 233 -25.32 -26.00 -49.01
N THR A 234 -24.90 -27.25 -48.80
CA THR A 234 -24.39 -28.22 -49.82
C THR A 234 -23.67 -27.74 -51.09
N GLY A 235 -22.50 -28.33 -51.37
CA GLY A 235 -22.06 -28.54 -52.77
C GLY A 235 -20.56 -28.64 -53.01
N ALA A 236 -20.05 -29.87 -53.04
CA ALA A 236 -18.92 -30.42 -53.79
C ALA A 236 -17.87 -29.49 -54.48
N ALA A 237 -16.61 -29.83 -54.18
CA ALA A 237 -15.45 -29.96 -55.07
C ALA A 237 -15.03 -28.77 -55.95
N LEU A 238 -13.82 -28.25 -55.72
CA LEU A 238 -12.73 -28.37 -56.69
C LEU A 238 -11.39 -27.94 -56.09
N SER A 239 -10.41 -28.81 -56.33
CA SER A 239 -8.99 -28.69 -56.06
C SER A 239 -8.38 -27.45 -56.70
N GLN A 240 -7.63 -26.65 -55.95
CA GLN A 240 -6.41 -26.01 -56.43
C GLN A 240 -5.54 -25.50 -55.27
N LYS A 241 -4.28 -25.93 -55.30
CA LYS A 241 -3.19 -25.52 -54.42
C LYS A 241 -3.03 -24.00 -54.45
N THR A 242 -3.13 -23.35 -53.29
CA THR A 242 -2.40 -22.11 -53.01
C THR A 242 -1.97 -22.16 -51.54
N GLN A 243 -0.66 -22.17 -51.32
CA GLN A 243 -0.06 -22.23 -50.00
C GLN A 243 -0.41 -20.97 -49.22
N THR A 244 -1.07 -21.21 -48.11
CA THR A 244 -1.34 -20.31 -46.99
C THR A 244 -0.05 -19.78 -46.38
N ASN A 245 0.07 -18.45 -46.26
CA ASN A 245 0.86 -17.82 -45.20
C ASN A 245 -0.02 -16.75 -44.53
N SER A 246 -0.88 -17.21 -43.62
CA SER A 246 -1.45 -16.37 -42.57
C SER A 246 -0.39 -16.25 -41.47
N ALA A 247 0.25 -15.09 -41.37
CA ALA A 247 1.07 -14.75 -40.21
C ALA A 247 0.35 -13.66 -39.40
N ALA A 248 -0.78 -14.04 -38.79
CA ALA A 248 -1.24 -13.37 -37.58
C ALA A 248 -0.30 -13.85 -36.47
N THR A 249 0.51 -12.96 -35.92
CA THR A 249 1.44 -13.30 -34.84
C THR A 249 0.65 -13.48 -33.55
N GLU A 250 0.17 -14.70 -33.31
CA GLU A 250 -0.14 -15.19 -31.97
C GLU A 250 1.10 -14.98 -31.11
N SER A 251 1.03 -14.06 -30.14
CA SER A 251 2.05 -13.92 -29.11
C SER A 251 1.98 -15.17 -28.22
N ALA A 252 2.67 -16.22 -28.63
CA ALA A 252 2.83 -17.46 -27.87
C ALA A 252 3.26 -17.10 -26.44
N ILE A 253 2.50 -17.56 -25.45
CA ILE A 253 2.88 -17.46 -24.04
C ILE A 253 4.20 -18.21 -23.90
N SER A 254 5.29 -17.45 -23.76
CA SER A 254 6.63 -18.03 -23.70
C SER A 254 6.80 -18.74 -22.37
N MET A 255 6.76 -20.08 -22.40
CA MET A 255 7.14 -20.90 -21.25
C MET A 255 8.61 -20.68 -20.89
N PRO A 256 8.99 -20.81 -19.60
CA PRO A 256 10.39 -20.84 -19.20
C PRO A 256 11.16 -21.91 -19.97
N LYS A 257 12.34 -21.56 -20.47
CA LYS A 257 13.25 -22.47 -21.18
C LYS A 257 14.52 -22.65 -20.38
N LEU A 258 15.11 -23.84 -20.45
CA LEU A 258 16.48 -24.07 -19.98
C LEU A 258 17.45 -23.55 -21.04
N TRP A 259 18.36 -22.67 -20.65
CA TRP A 259 19.38 -22.10 -21.53
C TRP A 259 20.77 -22.43 -20.99
N ASN A 260 21.74 -22.64 -21.89
CA ASN A 260 23.14 -22.47 -21.48
C ASN A 260 23.39 -20.99 -21.23
N ALA A 261 24.19 -20.68 -20.21
CA ALA A 261 24.51 -19.29 -19.88
C ALA A 261 25.21 -18.55 -21.04
N SER A 262 25.97 -19.26 -21.88
CA SER A 262 26.64 -18.73 -23.07
C SER A 262 25.69 -18.28 -24.18
N ASP A 263 24.49 -18.84 -24.21
CA ASP A 263 23.50 -18.59 -25.27
C ASP A 263 22.59 -17.41 -24.89
N LEU A 264 22.68 -16.94 -23.65
CA LEU A 264 22.00 -15.74 -23.17
C LEU A 264 22.79 -14.48 -23.53
N LYS A 265 22.08 -13.36 -23.63
CA LYS A 265 22.70 -12.05 -23.91
C LYS A 265 23.79 -11.74 -22.87
N PRO A 266 24.93 -11.15 -23.30
CA PRO A 266 26.03 -10.84 -22.39
C PRO A 266 25.60 -9.84 -21.30
N GLY A 267 26.28 -9.92 -20.17
CA GLY A 267 26.11 -8.96 -19.08
C GLY A 267 26.40 -7.52 -19.53
N LYS A 268 25.62 -6.57 -18.99
CA LYS A 268 25.82 -5.13 -19.23
C LYS A 268 26.29 -4.44 -17.95
N PRO A 269 27.11 -3.38 -18.06
CA PRO A 269 27.46 -2.56 -16.91
C PRO A 269 26.21 -1.91 -16.31
N VAL A 270 26.28 -1.59 -15.02
CA VAL A 270 25.20 -0.87 -14.34
C VAL A 270 25.14 0.55 -14.89
N GLU A 271 23.98 0.95 -15.38
CA GLU A 271 23.67 2.32 -15.76
C GLU A 271 23.23 3.11 -14.53
N TRP A 272 23.72 4.35 -14.40
CA TRP A 272 23.48 5.21 -13.24
C TRP A 272 22.77 6.48 -13.67
N LEU A 273 21.81 6.93 -12.87
CA LEU A 273 21.30 8.30 -12.92
C LEU A 273 22.22 9.19 -12.08
N ALA A 274 22.58 8.72 -10.89
CA ALA A 274 23.63 9.30 -10.05
C ALA A 274 24.66 8.22 -9.73
N ARG A 275 25.90 8.40 -10.19
CA ARG A 275 26.99 7.43 -10.05
C ARG A 275 27.15 6.99 -8.59
N GLN A 276 27.15 5.68 -8.37
CA GLN A 276 27.26 5.01 -7.07
C GLN A 276 26.12 5.30 -6.06
N ARG A 277 25.07 6.03 -6.47
CA ARG A 277 24.00 6.48 -5.56
C ARG A 277 22.59 6.18 -6.05
N ILE A 278 22.30 6.32 -7.36
CA ILE A 278 20.97 6.04 -7.92
C ILE A 278 21.14 5.27 -9.25
N PRO A 279 20.97 3.93 -9.26
CA PRO A 279 21.01 3.12 -10.48
C PRO A 279 19.75 3.32 -11.34
N ARG A 280 19.90 3.25 -12.66
CA ARG A 280 18.78 3.17 -13.61
C ARG A 280 18.21 1.76 -13.66
N SER A 281 16.99 1.63 -14.19
CA SER A 281 16.28 0.34 -14.31
C SER A 281 16.16 -0.42 -12.98
N ALA A 282 16.11 0.30 -11.87
CA ALA A 282 16.10 -0.27 -10.53
C ALA A 282 15.38 0.64 -9.54
N VAL A 283 14.92 0.01 -8.45
CA VAL A 283 14.29 0.67 -7.32
C VAL A 283 15.35 1.03 -6.28
N SER A 284 15.34 2.31 -5.89
CA SER A 284 16.11 2.90 -4.80
C SER A 284 15.17 3.40 -3.72
N LEU A 285 15.54 3.21 -2.46
CA LEU A 285 14.81 3.79 -1.32
C LEU A 285 15.51 5.07 -0.86
N LEU A 286 14.73 6.08 -0.50
CA LEU A 286 15.19 7.24 0.27
C LEU A 286 14.57 7.16 1.66
N VAL A 287 15.39 6.97 2.69
CA VAL A 287 14.93 6.68 4.05
C VAL A 287 15.46 7.73 5.02
N GLY A 288 14.60 8.23 5.91
CA GLY A 288 15.01 9.13 6.98
C GLY A 288 13.83 9.55 7.84
N GLU A 289 14.10 10.28 8.91
CA GLU A 289 13.07 10.80 9.81
C GLU A 289 12.12 11.78 9.08
N GLU A 290 10.96 12.03 9.66
CA GLU A 290 10.03 13.06 9.19
C GLU A 290 10.63 14.46 9.39
N GLY A 291 10.28 15.43 8.53
CA GLY A 291 10.73 16.83 8.68
C GLY A 291 12.19 17.14 8.33
N ILE A 292 13.08 16.15 8.14
CA ILE A 292 14.51 16.43 7.91
C ILE A 292 14.84 17.02 6.52
N GLY A 293 13.90 17.00 5.56
CA GLY A 293 14.10 17.55 4.21
C GLY A 293 14.32 16.51 3.10
N LYS A 294 13.72 15.32 3.22
CA LYS A 294 13.73 14.29 2.15
C LYS A 294 13.10 14.83 0.85
N SER A 295 12.00 15.56 0.96
CA SER A 295 11.34 16.19 -0.19
C SER A 295 12.26 17.17 -0.90
N LEU A 296 12.92 18.03 -0.12
CA LEU A 296 13.90 18.98 -0.65
C LEU A 296 15.08 18.29 -1.36
N PHE A 297 15.48 17.10 -0.88
CA PHE A 297 16.58 16.34 -1.47
C PHE A 297 16.25 15.78 -2.85
N TRP A 298 15.09 15.14 -3.03
CA TRP A 298 14.73 14.69 -4.37
C TRP A 298 14.40 15.87 -5.29
N ILE A 299 13.88 17.00 -4.77
CA ILE A 299 13.68 18.24 -5.54
C ILE A 299 15.03 18.79 -6.06
N TRP A 300 16.07 18.78 -5.23
CA TRP A 300 17.42 19.18 -5.63
C TRP A 300 17.97 18.33 -6.79
N ILE A 301 17.69 17.01 -6.78
CA ILE A 301 18.05 16.10 -7.88
C ILE A 301 17.18 16.36 -9.12
N VAL A 302 15.87 16.53 -8.95
CA VAL A 302 14.92 16.81 -10.03
C VAL A 302 15.29 18.10 -10.77
N ALA A 303 15.66 19.15 -10.04
CA ALA A 303 16.10 20.40 -10.65
C ALA A 303 17.31 20.21 -11.57
N ALA A 304 18.30 19.41 -11.16
CA ALA A 304 19.46 19.10 -11.99
C ALA A 304 19.09 18.27 -13.24
N ILE A 305 18.25 17.25 -13.08
CA ILE A 305 17.84 16.36 -14.19
C ILE A 305 17.01 17.12 -15.24
N THR A 306 16.05 17.91 -14.78
CA THR A 306 15.10 18.63 -15.66
C THR A 306 15.78 19.78 -16.41
N THR A 307 16.89 20.31 -15.90
CA THR A 307 17.69 21.34 -16.56
C THR A 307 18.92 20.81 -17.31
N GLY A 308 19.32 19.56 -17.06
CA GLY A 308 20.59 19.00 -17.56
C GLY A 308 21.83 19.48 -16.79
N ALA A 309 21.65 20.19 -15.67
CA ALA A 309 22.76 20.66 -14.85
C ALA A 309 23.50 19.49 -14.17
N ALA A 310 24.83 19.64 -14.01
CA ALA A 310 25.64 18.64 -13.34
C ALA A 310 25.57 18.78 -11.81
N LEU A 311 25.50 17.65 -11.10
CA LEU A 311 25.80 17.56 -9.68
C LEU A 311 26.96 16.58 -9.49
N PRO A 312 28.20 16.97 -9.85
CA PRO A 312 29.33 16.03 -9.92
C PRO A 312 29.65 15.44 -8.55
N ALA A 313 29.52 16.22 -7.47
CA ALA A 313 29.68 15.75 -6.11
C ALA A 313 28.68 14.63 -5.73
N PHE A 314 27.48 14.65 -6.32
CA PHE A 314 26.47 13.62 -6.15
C PHE A 314 26.50 12.53 -7.24
N GLY A 315 27.37 12.68 -8.25
CA GLY A 315 27.55 11.71 -9.33
C GLY A 315 26.58 11.87 -10.50
N ILE A 316 25.92 13.03 -10.63
CA ILE A 316 25.12 13.38 -11.81
C ILE A 316 26.01 14.21 -12.74
N GLU A 317 26.22 13.70 -13.95
CA GLU A 317 27.02 14.36 -14.99
C GLU A 317 26.17 15.40 -15.75
N GLN A 318 26.83 16.35 -16.40
CA GLN A 318 26.11 17.32 -17.24
C GLN A 318 25.42 16.62 -18.41
N GLY A 319 24.21 17.04 -18.73
CA GLY A 319 23.42 16.43 -19.81
C GLY A 319 22.46 17.40 -20.45
N GLN A 320 21.50 16.85 -21.20
CA GLN A 320 20.34 17.58 -21.70
C GLN A 320 19.20 17.51 -20.68
N PRO A 321 18.26 18.47 -20.66
CA PRO A 321 16.99 18.35 -19.93
C PRO A 321 16.33 16.99 -20.13
N GLN A 322 15.94 16.31 -19.05
CA GLN A 322 15.29 15.00 -19.12
C GLN A 322 13.99 14.94 -18.31
N PRO A 323 12.97 14.20 -18.77
CA PRO A 323 11.66 14.17 -18.14
C PRO A 323 11.68 13.36 -16.84
N VAL A 324 10.94 13.84 -15.85
CA VAL A 324 10.70 13.18 -14.57
C VAL A 324 9.21 13.00 -14.32
N VAL A 325 8.87 11.99 -13.54
CA VAL A 325 7.49 11.77 -13.07
C VAL A 325 7.46 11.79 -11.55
N LEU A 326 6.49 12.49 -10.98
CA LEU A 326 6.26 12.62 -9.55
C LEU A 326 4.89 12.02 -9.19
N ALA A 327 4.82 11.33 -8.06
CA ALA A 327 3.58 11.06 -7.35
C ALA A 327 3.81 11.49 -5.90
N VAL A 328 3.20 12.61 -5.51
CA VAL A 328 3.36 13.20 -4.18
C VAL A 328 2.02 13.13 -3.48
N THR A 329 2.02 12.69 -2.22
CA THR A 329 0.79 12.40 -1.46
C THR A 329 0.73 13.08 -0.10
N GLU A 330 1.87 13.41 0.49
CA GLU A 330 1.98 14.07 1.81
C GLU A 330 2.05 15.59 1.70
N ASP A 331 2.85 16.12 0.76
CA ASP A 331 3.02 17.55 0.53
C ASP A 331 2.04 18.05 -0.56
N ASP A 332 1.35 19.16 -0.29
CA ASP A 332 0.48 19.82 -1.29
C ASP A 332 1.28 20.33 -2.50
N TRP A 333 0.72 20.18 -3.71
CA TRP A 333 1.41 20.59 -4.93
C TRP A 333 1.56 22.10 -5.04
N GLN A 334 0.51 22.88 -4.79
CA GLN A 334 0.49 24.32 -5.02
C GLN A 334 1.23 25.12 -3.94
N ASP A 335 1.04 24.75 -2.68
CA ASP A 335 1.60 25.47 -1.54
C ASP A 335 3.02 25.02 -1.20
N THR A 336 3.39 23.79 -1.57
CA THR A 336 4.63 23.18 -1.10
C THR A 336 5.54 22.70 -2.23
N VAL A 337 5.11 21.74 -3.05
CA VAL A 337 6.01 21.08 -4.00
C VAL A 337 6.43 22.00 -5.15
N ARG A 338 5.46 22.67 -5.78
CA ARG A 338 5.72 23.56 -6.92
C ARG A 338 6.61 24.74 -6.55
N PRO A 339 6.36 25.51 -5.48
CA PRO A 339 7.25 26.60 -5.09
C PRO A 339 8.68 26.12 -4.82
N ARG A 340 8.84 24.95 -4.19
CA ARG A 340 10.18 24.35 -3.94
C ARG A 340 10.89 23.98 -5.24
N LEU A 341 10.17 23.44 -6.24
CA LEU A 341 10.72 23.16 -7.58
C LEU A 341 11.16 24.45 -8.28
N GLU A 342 10.34 25.49 -8.25
CA GLU A 342 10.61 26.78 -8.87
C GLU A 342 11.85 27.44 -8.24
N VAL A 343 11.93 27.48 -6.90
CA VAL A 343 13.10 28.03 -6.18
C VAL A 343 14.36 27.19 -6.40
N ALA A 344 14.24 25.87 -6.50
CA ALA A 344 15.33 24.98 -6.89
C ALA A 344 15.80 25.21 -8.34
N GLY A 345 15.01 25.90 -9.16
CA GLY A 345 15.31 26.16 -10.57
C GLY A 345 15.01 24.97 -11.47
N ALA A 346 14.06 24.11 -11.10
CA ALA A 346 13.64 22.99 -11.93
C ALA A 346 12.94 23.49 -13.20
N ASN A 347 13.13 22.77 -14.31
CA ASN A 347 12.35 23.01 -15.52
C ASN A 347 11.00 22.26 -15.41
N LEU A 348 9.93 22.99 -15.10
CA LEU A 348 8.60 22.42 -14.90
C LEU A 348 8.02 21.76 -16.15
N ASP A 349 8.43 22.15 -17.36
CA ASP A 349 8.00 21.50 -18.62
C ASP A 349 8.48 20.04 -18.71
N MET A 350 9.51 19.70 -17.92
CA MET A 350 10.07 18.35 -17.83
C MET A 350 9.58 17.60 -16.58
N VAL A 351 8.69 18.19 -15.78
CA VAL A 351 8.09 17.58 -14.59
C VAL A 351 6.65 17.19 -14.91
N ARG A 352 6.32 15.91 -14.74
CA ARG A 352 4.93 15.43 -14.83
C ARG A 352 4.47 14.89 -13.49
N LEU A 353 3.27 15.28 -13.07
CA LEU A 353 2.64 14.82 -11.85
C LEU A 353 1.59 13.75 -12.19
N ILE A 354 1.52 12.71 -11.37
CA ILE A 354 0.40 11.75 -11.39
C ILE A 354 -0.54 12.12 -10.25
N CYS A 355 -1.70 12.66 -10.62
CA CYS A 355 -2.77 13.10 -9.74
C CYS A 355 -4.13 12.91 -10.44
N ILE A 356 -5.23 13.02 -9.69
CA ILE A 356 -6.59 12.98 -10.23
C ILE A 356 -7.02 14.40 -10.63
N ASP A 357 -6.77 15.36 -9.76
CA ASP A 357 -7.23 16.74 -9.89
C ASP A 357 -6.07 17.69 -10.27
N ASP A 358 -6.40 18.85 -10.85
CA ASP A 358 -5.42 19.83 -11.36
C ASP A 358 -4.69 20.62 -10.27
N ASP A 359 -5.19 20.53 -9.04
CA ASP A 359 -4.52 21.00 -7.83
C ASP A 359 -3.40 20.06 -7.35
N GLY A 360 -3.23 18.90 -8.01
CA GLY A 360 -2.24 17.89 -7.66
C GLY A 360 -2.73 16.82 -6.69
N SER A 361 -3.99 16.87 -6.26
CA SER A 361 -4.58 15.90 -5.34
C SER A 361 -5.05 14.60 -6.04
N GLY A 362 -5.28 13.56 -5.24
CA GLY A 362 -5.68 12.24 -5.73
C GLY A 362 -4.49 11.35 -6.08
N ALA A 363 -4.03 10.59 -5.09
CA ALA A 363 -2.87 9.71 -5.22
C ALA A 363 -3.12 8.53 -6.19
N PRO A 364 -2.12 8.14 -7.00
CA PRO A 364 -2.18 6.89 -7.75
C PRO A 364 -2.07 5.68 -6.82
N VAL A 365 -2.62 4.55 -7.25
CA VAL A 365 -2.46 3.24 -6.60
C VAL A 365 -1.75 2.29 -7.56
N PHE A 366 -0.63 1.71 -7.13
CA PHE A 366 0.12 0.73 -7.91
C PHE A 366 -0.28 -0.72 -7.53
N PRO A 367 -0.41 -1.63 -8.51
CA PRO A 367 -0.01 -1.53 -9.93
C PRO A 367 -1.00 -0.81 -10.87
N ARG A 368 -2.25 -0.55 -10.46
CA ARG A 368 -3.33 -0.07 -11.33
C ARG A 368 -2.90 1.09 -12.23
N ASP A 369 -2.25 2.09 -11.65
CA ASP A 369 -1.91 3.34 -12.35
C ASP A 369 -0.47 3.33 -12.92
N GLY A 370 0.24 2.18 -12.82
CA GLY A 370 1.63 2.04 -13.29
C GLY A 370 1.80 2.19 -14.80
N GLN A 371 0.75 1.93 -15.57
CA GLN A 371 0.78 2.04 -17.02
C GLN A 371 0.93 3.50 -17.49
N LEU A 372 0.47 4.48 -16.70
CA LEU A 372 0.66 5.91 -16.97
C LEU A 372 2.14 6.28 -17.08
N ILE A 373 3.00 5.65 -16.27
CA ILE A 373 4.45 5.88 -16.28
C ILE A 373 5.11 5.15 -17.46
N ILE A 374 4.63 3.94 -17.77
CA ILE A 374 5.18 3.10 -18.82
C ILE A 374 4.93 3.71 -20.21
N ASP A 375 3.75 4.30 -20.41
CA ASP A 375 3.32 4.88 -21.69
C ASP A 375 3.67 6.37 -21.82
N ALA A 376 4.28 6.97 -20.79
CA ALA A 376 4.64 8.37 -20.82
C ALA A 376 5.65 8.68 -21.95
N ASP A 377 5.32 9.66 -22.78
CA ASP A 377 6.17 10.17 -23.86
C ASP A 377 6.42 11.67 -23.67
N PRO A 378 7.67 12.16 -23.59
CA PRO A 378 8.93 11.39 -23.60
C PRO A 378 9.07 10.48 -22.37
N ALA A 379 9.76 9.34 -22.51
CA ALA A 379 9.93 8.38 -21.41
C ALA A 379 10.73 8.97 -20.22
N PRO A 380 10.25 8.84 -18.97
CA PRO A 380 10.92 9.42 -17.81
C PRO A 380 12.28 8.77 -17.52
N VAL A 381 13.23 9.55 -17.01
CA VAL A 381 14.52 9.05 -16.53
C VAL A 381 14.55 8.82 -15.03
N LEU A 382 13.66 9.49 -14.30
CA LEU A 382 13.44 9.38 -12.86
C LEU A 382 11.94 9.38 -12.58
N VAL A 383 11.53 8.50 -11.66
CA VAL A 383 10.20 8.49 -11.05
C VAL A 383 10.38 8.61 -9.55
N VAL A 384 9.73 9.60 -8.93
CA VAL A 384 9.74 9.81 -7.47
C VAL A 384 8.34 9.56 -6.92
N ILE A 385 8.25 8.75 -5.86
CA ILE A 385 7.00 8.50 -5.13
C ILE A 385 7.21 8.88 -3.66
N ASP A 386 6.46 9.86 -3.17
CA ASP A 386 6.68 10.45 -1.85
C ASP A 386 5.38 10.77 -1.07
N PRO A 387 5.13 10.10 0.07
CA PRO A 387 5.67 8.81 0.48
C PRO A 387 5.13 7.67 -0.39
N TRP A 388 5.94 6.64 -0.62
CA TRP A 388 5.53 5.54 -1.51
C TRP A 388 4.41 4.66 -0.94
N LEU A 389 4.28 4.57 0.39
CA LEU A 389 3.31 3.70 1.04
C LEU A 389 1.87 4.08 0.75
N ASP A 390 1.61 5.36 0.56
CA ASP A 390 0.27 5.90 0.30
C ASP A 390 -0.22 5.56 -1.11
N THR A 391 0.70 5.10 -1.96
CA THR A 391 0.41 4.64 -3.33
C THR A 391 0.32 3.12 -3.45
N VAL A 392 0.44 2.39 -2.34
CA VAL A 392 0.31 0.93 -2.27
C VAL A 392 -1.14 0.57 -1.95
N SER A 393 -1.64 -0.52 -2.54
CA SER A 393 -2.98 -1.03 -2.21
C SER A 393 -3.15 -1.21 -0.69
N PRO A 394 -4.27 -0.75 -0.09
CA PRO A 394 -4.54 -0.87 1.34
C PRO A 394 -4.61 -2.33 1.82
N ASP A 395 -4.86 -3.27 0.92
CA ASP A 395 -4.88 -4.71 1.22
C ASP A 395 -3.49 -5.28 1.55
N LEU A 396 -2.41 -4.58 1.18
CA LEU A 396 -1.04 -5.04 1.37
C LEU A 396 -0.46 -4.54 2.69
N LYS A 397 -0.26 -5.48 3.62
CA LYS A 397 0.40 -5.18 4.90
C LYS A 397 1.91 -5.14 4.71
N VAL A 398 2.47 -4.01 4.30
CA VAL A 398 3.92 -3.86 3.97
C VAL A 398 4.87 -4.25 5.12
N ARG A 399 4.37 -4.34 6.35
CA ARG A 399 5.09 -4.92 7.51
C ARG A 399 5.44 -6.41 7.31
N ASN A 400 4.57 -7.15 6.64
CA ASN A 400 4.79 -8.53 6.22
C ASN A 400 5.78 -8.59 5.05
N THR A 401 6.72 -9.52 5.16
CA THR A 401 7.75 -9.79 4.13
C THR A 401 7.14 -10.13 2.77
N GLN A 402 6.04 -10.90 2.71
CA GLN A 402 5.43 -11.29 1.44
C GLN A 402 4.75 -10.10 0.76
N ASP A 403 3.94 -9.36 1.50
CA ASP A 403 3.19 -8.21 0.98
C ASP A 403 4.12 -7.06 0.60
N ALA A 404 5.22 -6.84 1.33
CA ALA A 404 6.27 -5.89 0.94
C ALA A 404 6.87 -6.21 -0.43
N ARG A 405 6.95 -7.49 -0.82
CA ARG A 405 7.47 -7.90 -2.14
C ARG A 405 6.45 -7.64 -3.23
N LEU A 406 5.18 -7.90 -2.95
CA LEU A 406 4.07 -7.60 -3.85
C LEU A 406 3.96 -6.09 -4.07
N ALA A 407 4.05 -5.30 -3.00
CA ALA A 407 4.02 -3.83 -3.05
C ALA A 407 5.19 -3.24 -3.87
N LEU A 408 6.39 -3.82 -3.78
CA LEU A 408 7.55 -3.37 -4.56
C LEU A 408 7.58 -3.87 -6.01
N HIS A 409 6.80 -4.90 -6.35
CA HIS A 409 6.84 -5.53 -7.67
C HIS A 409 6.50 -4.57 -8.81
N PRO A 410 5.42 -3.78 -8.76
CA PRO A 410 5.04 -2.86 -9.84
C PRO A 410 6.15 -1.87 -10.17
N PHE A 411 6.79 -1.30 -9.14
CA PHE A 411 7.90 -0.37 -9.31
C PHE A 411 9.12 -1.00 -10.00
N LYS A 412 9.39 -2.28 -9.72
CA LYS A 412 10.46 -3.01 -10.42
C LYS A 412 10.12 -3.23 -11.90
N GLU A 413 8.87 -3.51 -12.22
CA GLU A 413 8.42 -3.66 -13.61
C GLU A 413 8.48 -2.34 -14.36
N ILE A 414 7.98 -1.26 -13.76
CA ILE A 414 8.07 0.11 -14.30
C ILE A 414 9.53 0.46 -14.57
N ALA A 415 10.43 0.25 -13.61
CA ALA A 415 11.86 0.49 -13.78
C ALA A 415 12.44 -0.29 -14.97
N THR A 416 12.07 -1.57 -15.10
CA THR A 416 12.59 -2.45 -16.16
C THR A 416 12.09 -2.04 -17.54
N LYS A 417 10.80 -1.69 -17.67
CA LYS A 417 10.17 -1.32 -18.93
C LYS A 417 10.61 0.07 -19.41
N THR A 418 10.68 1.05 -18.51
CA THR A 418 11.02 2.45 -18.83
C THR A 418 12.52 2.71 -18.85
N LYS A 419 13.32 1.85 -18.20
CA LYS A 419 14.72 2.09 -17.84
C LYS A 419 14.94 3.30 -16.91
N ALA A 420 13.87 3.84 -16.34
CA ALA A 420 13.95 4.92 -15.35
C ALA A 420 14.60 4.44 -14.05
N ALA A 421 15.21 5.36 -13.31
CA ALA A 421 15.45 5.15 -11.89
C ALA A 421 14.13 5.37 -11.13
N ILE A 422 13.81 4.49 -10.18
CA ILE A 422 12.66 4.67 -9.29
C ILE A 422 13.17 5.02 -7.90
N LEU A 423 12.72 6.14 -7.34
CA LEU A 423 13.05 6.60 -6.01
C LEU A 423 11.77 6.57 -5.14
N LEU A 424 11.74 5.65 -4.18
CA LEU A 424 10.63 5.50 -3.24
C LEU A 424 11.03 6.13 -1.90
N VAL A 425 10.29 7.14 -1.45
CA VAL A 425 10.58 7.89 -0.23
C VAL A 425 9.78 7.31 0.94
N THR A 426 10.43 7.04 2.07
CA THR A 426 9.81 6.44 3.25
C THR A 426 10.39 7.02 4.54
N HIS A 427 9.54 7.11 5.56
CA HIS A 427 9.94 7.51 6.91
C HIS A 427 10.57 6.33 7.67
N THR A 428 11.37 6.65 8.68
CA THR A 428 11.80 5.71 9.72
C THR A 428 10.73 5.62 10.81
N ASN A 429 10.49 4.43 11.40
CA ASN A 429 9.48 4.29 12.50
C ASN A 429 10.09 4.12 13.89
N ARG A 430 11.42 4.24 14.02
CA ARG A 430 12.16 4.10 15.31
C ARG A 430 13.33 5.07 15.31
N LEU A 431 13.46 5.86 16.39
CA LEU A 431 14.49 6.92 16.52
C LEU A 431 15.73 6.48 17.33
N ASP A 432 15.67 5.33 18.02
CA ASP A 432 16.64 5.00 19.09
C ASP A 432 17.63 3.86 18.74
N SER A 433 17.71 3.43 17.47
CA SER A 433 18.66 2.39 17.06
C SER A 433 19.95 2.93 16.49
N SER A 434 21.07 2.33 16.91
CA SER A 434 22.42 2.58 16.40
C SER A 434 22.72 1.94 15.06
N ASN A 435 21.82 1.12 14.54
CA ASN A 435 21.96 0.47 13.26
C ASN A 435 20.89 0.99 12.29
N PRO A 436 21.29 1.61 11.16
CA PRO A 436 20.34 2.10 10.15
C PRO A 436 19.35 1.03 9.69
N ARG A 437 19.74 -0.26 9.72
CA ARG A 437 18.87 -1.40 9.39
C ARG A 437 17.60 -1.44 10.24
N ASP A 438 17.70 -1.09 11.51
CA ASP A 438 16.61 -1.21 12.48
C ASP A 438 15.69 0.03 12.44
N LEU A 439 16.12 1.09 11.74
CA LEU A 439 15.36 2.31 11.49
C LEU A 439 14.38 2.15 10.31
N TYR A 440 14.52 1.09 9.49
CA TYR A 440 13.54 0.72 8.44
C TYR A 440 12.27 0.15 9.06
N GLY A 441 11.50 1.02 9.72
CA GLY A 441 10.35 0.65 10.53
C GLY A 441 9.17 0.02 9.78
N VAL A 442 9.17 0.11 8.45
CA VAL A 442 8.07 -0.34 7.60
C VAL A 442 8.24 -1.81 7.21
N SER A 443 9.48 -2.32 7.04
CA SER A 443 9.86 -3.74 7.04
C SER A 443 11.33 -3.87 6.67
N ALA A 444 12.12 -4.65 7.41
CA ALA A 444 13.49 -5.05 7.00
C ALA A 444 13.52 -5.69 5.59
N THR A 445 12.37 -6.15 5.10
CA THR A 445 12.19 -6.70 3.75
C THR A 445 12.36 -5.67 2.64
N LEU A 446 11.91 -4.43 2.85
CA LEU A 446 12.05 -3.35 1.86
C LEU A 446 13.51 -3.09 1.59
N ARG A 447 14.28 -2.95 2.68
CA ARG A 447 15.72 -2.90 2.65
C ARG A 447 16.33 -4.09 1.91
N GLN A 448 15.88 -5.32 2.15
CA GLN A 448 16.43 -6.50 1.46
C GLN A 448 16.20 -6.49 -0.05
N LYS A 449 15.04 -6.01 -0.51
CA LYS A 449 14.64 -6.04 -1.92
C LYS A 449 15.16 -4.86 -2.74
N ALA A 450 15.33 -3.69 -2.12
CA ALA A 450 15.94 -2.56 -2.79
C ALA A 450 17.40 -2.89 -3.15
N ARG A 451 17.78 -2.57 -4.40
CA ARG A 451 19.19 -2.72 -4.86
C ARG A 451 20.08 -1.63 -4.31
N MET A 452 19.48 -0.49 -4.01
CA MET A 452 20.08 0.70 -3.44
C MET A 452 19.18 1.27 -2.35
N SER A 453 19.77 1.73 -1.26
CA SER A 453 19.06 2.51 -0.26
C SER A 453 19.94 3.68 0.16
N LEU A 454 19.43 4.88 -0.08
CA LEU A 454 19.94 6.12 0.44
C LEU A 454 19.32 6.35 1.82
N PHE A 455 20.12 6.86 2.74
CA PHE A 455 19.66 7.24 4.06
C PHE A 455 19.98 8.70 4.31
N CYS A 456 19.07 9.39 4.96
CA CYS A 456 19.11 10.81 5.27
C CYS A 456 19.03 10.98 6.78
N ILE A 457 19.87 11.85 7.31
CA ILE A 457 19.78 12.35 8.68
C ILE A 457 19.98 13.87 8.68
N GLU A 458 19.54 14.52 9.75
CA GLU A 458 20.00 15.86 10.08
C GLU A 458 21.18 15.76 11.07
N ASN A 459 22.26 16.50 10.84
CA ASN A 459 23.35 16.59 11.81
C ASN A 459 23.07 17.69 12.85
N ASP A 460 23.94 17.82 13.85
CA ASP A 460 23.80 18.79 14.94
C ASP A 460 23.81 20.27 14.49
N GLU A 461 24.22 20.54 13.24
CA GLU A 461 24.24 21.87 12.63
C GLU A 461 22.97 22.17 11.81
N GLY A 462 22.00 21.26 11.79
CA GLY A 462 20.78 21.38 10.96
C GLY A 462 21.00 21.06 9.47
N ASN A 463 22.17 20.51 9.12
CA ASN A 463 22.50 20.14 7.75
C ASN A 463 21.98 18.73 7.43
N LEU A 464 21.43 18.57 6.23
CA LEU A 464 21.00 17.28 5.71
C LEU A 464 22.21 16.48 5.23
N VAL A 465 22.43 15.32 5.82
CA VAL A 465 23.50 14.39 5.45
C VAL A 465 22.87 13.17 4.76
N VAL A 466 23.24 12.93 3.51
CA VAL A 466 22.67 11.87 2.68
C VAL A 466 23.75 10.98 2.08
N GLY A 467 23.61 9.67 2.19
CA GLY A 467 24.56 8.75 1.55
C GLY A 467 23.97 7.37 1.28
N PRO A 468 24.67 6.54 0.48
CA PRO A 468 24.28 5.16 0.29
C PRO A 468 24.50 4.41 1.60
N GLU A 469 23.41 3.91 2.16
CA GLU A 469 23.45 3.07 3.33
C GLU A 469 23.47 1.59 2.90
N LYS A 470 22.85 1.24 1.78
CA LYS A 470 22.95 -0.10 1.16
C LYS A 470 23.23 0.04 -0.33
N ALA A 471 24.22 -0.69 -0.82
CA ALA A 471 24.47 -0.86 -2.24
C ALA A 471 24.79 -2.33 -2.55
N ASN A 472 24.08 -2.90 -3.52
CA ASN A 472 24.41 -4.25 -4.03
C ASN A 472 25.28 -4.20 -5.30
N MET A 473 25.43 -3.01 -5.90
CA MET A 473 25.98 -2.81 -7.24
C MET A 473 27.29 -2.00 -7.24
N THR A 474 27.70 -1.52 -6.06
CA THR A 474 28.91 -0.71 -5.88
C THR A 474 29.34 -0.72 -4.41
N GLN A 475 30.51 -0.17 -4.13
CA GLN A 475 30.96 0.12 -2.77
C GLN A 475 30.21 1.33 -2.20
N LEU A 476 30.03 1.35 -0.88
CA LEU A 476 29.46 2.51 -0.21
C LEU A 476 30.45 3.67 -0.30
N VAL A 477 29.96 4.83 -0.74
CA VAL A 477 30.73 6.07 -0.78
C VAL A 477 30.34 6.98 0.39
N ASN A 478 31.14 8.01 0.60
CA ASN A 478 30.89 8.99 1.65
C ASN A 478 29.58 9.76 1.45
N ALA A 479 29.06 10.24 2.58
CA ALA A 479 27.85 11.03 2.60
C ALA A 479 28.06 12.43 2.02
N THR A 480 27.03 12.97 1.39
CA THR A 480 26.94 14.34 0.90
C THR A 480 26.23 15.18 1.95
N ILE A 481 26.76 16.37 2.22
CA ILE A 481 26.21 17.33 3.17
C ILE A 481 25.56 18.47 2.38
N LEU A 482 24.30 18.75 2.69
CA LEU A 482 23.52 19.83 2.12
C LEU A 482 22.97 20.70 3.25
N THR A 483 22.92 22.01 3.03
CA THR A 483 22.29 22.96 3.96
C THR A 483 20.95 23.44 3.40
N LYS A 484 20.04 23.81 4.30
CA LYS A 484 18.74 24.40 3.96
C LYS A 484 18.90 25.91 3.88
N GLN A 485 18.54 26.49 2.74
CA GLN A 485 18.55 27.93 2.51
C GLN A 485 17.11 28.41 2.29
N SER A 486 16.68 29.42 3.05
CA SER A 486 15.40 30.09 2.82
C SER A 486 15.54 31.12 1.69
N VAL A 487 14.66 31.03 0.69
CA VAL A 487 14.64 31.94 -0.46
C VAL A 487 13.29 32.63 -0.52
N TRP A 488 13.30 33.97 -0.59
CA TRP A 488 12.09 34.75 -0.79
C TRP A 488 11.48 34.45 -2.15
N HIS A 489 10.21 34.02 -2.16
CA HIS A 489 9.53 33.59 -3.38
C HIS A 489 8.17 34.29 -3.56
N PHE A 490 7.33 34.34 -2.51
CA PHE A 490 6.07 35.08 -2.56
C PHE A 490 6.28 36.52 -2.10
N GLN A 491 6.04 37.48 -3.02
CA GLN A 491 6.33 38.90 -2.79
C GLN A 491 5.23 39.66 -2.04
N ASP A 492 4.01 39.12 -1.99
CA ASP A 492 2.80 39.84 -1.52
C ASP A 492 2.21 39.32 -0.20
N ARG A 493 2.89 38.40 0.51
CA ARG A 493 2.47 37.98 1.85
C ARG A 493 3.16 38.84 2.90
N PHE A 494 2.39 39.70 3.56
CA PHE A 494 2.83 40.43 4.76
C PHE A 494 2.83 39.43 5.92
N GLU A 495 3.93 39.40 6.70
CA GLU A 495 4.32 38.35 7.67
C GLU A 495 5.22 37.28 7.01
N ASP A 496 6.26 36.81 7.72
CA ASP A 496 7.47 36.08 7.26
C ASP A 496 7.25 34.74 6.48
N GLU A 497 6.06 34.51 5.93
CA GLU A 497 5.59 33.27 5.29
C GLU A 497 5.88 33.18 3.78
N GLY A 498 6.55 34.17 3.19
CA GLY A 498 6.84 34.19 1.74
C GLY A 498 8.10 33.43 1.31
N SER A 499 8.86 32.88 2.28
CA SER A 499 10.12 32.17 1.99
C SER A 499 9.90 30.67 1.76
N VAL A 500 10.60 30.13 0.77
CA VAL A 500 10.56 28.72 0.40
C VAL A 500 11.94 28.11 0.61
N PRO A 501 12.05 26.97 1.30
CA PRO A 501 13.33 26.33 1.53
C PRO A 501 13.85 25.64 0.27
N ARG A 502 15.17 25.70 0.08
CA ARG A 502 15.91 25.00 -0.97
C ARG A 502 17.18 24.40 -0.39
N LEU A 503 17.61 23.25 -0.92
CA LEU A 503 18.91 22.69 -0.56
C LEU A 503 20.04 23.29 -1.38
N GLN A 504 21.15 23.51 -0.68
CA GLN A 504 22.43 23.88 -1.27
C GLN A 504 23.48 22.86 -0.85
N TYR A 505 24.24 22.36 -1.83
CA TYR A 505 25.40 21.50 -1.56
C TYR A 505 26.51 22.29 -0.87
N ILE A 506 27.02 21.79 0.26
CA ILE A 506 28.08 22.44 1.02
C ILE A 506 29.35 21.59 1.19
N GLY A 507 29.29 20.28 0.93
CA GLY A 507 30.49 19.45 0.99
C GLY A 507 30.22 17.94 0.96
N GLN A 508 31.29 17.16 0.80
CA GLN A 508 31.26 15.72 1.13
C GLN A 508 31.75 15.55 2.56
N SER A 509 31.17 14.59 3.26
CA SER A 509 31.73 14.11 4.52
C SER A 509 32.94 13.21 4.24
N ASP A 510 33.83 13.11 5.23
CA ASP A 510 34.85 12.08 5.34
C ASP A 510 34.28 10.70 5.74
N LYS A 511 33.02 10.66 6.17
CA LYS A 511 32.33 9.47 6.67
C LYS A 511 31.21 9.00 5.73
N THR A 512 30.93 7.71 5.81
CA THR A 512 29.71 7.11 5.24
C THR A 512 28.49 7.44 6.10
N ILE A 513 27.30 7.37 5.51
CA ILE A 513 26.05 7.60 6.25
C ILE A 513 25.85 6.61 7.41
N ARG A 514 26.38 5.39 7.30
CA ARG A 514 26.31 4.39 8.39
C ARG A 514 27.09 4.84 9.62
N GLN A 515 28.25 5.47 9.42
CA GLN A 515 29.06 6.00 10.52
C GLN A 515 28.35 7.18 11.18
N HIS A 516 27.78 8.10 10.39
CA HIS A 516 26.98 9.20 10.92
C HIS A 516 25.79 8.73 11.77
N VAL A 517 25.03 7.74 11.30
CA VAL A 517 23.91 7.18 12.09
C VAL A 517 24.41 6.52 13.38
N ALA A 518 25.52 5.80 13.33
CA ALA A 518 26.11 5.20 14.53
C ALA A 518 26.54 6.28 15.54
N GLU A 519 27.17 7.36 15.09
CA GLU A 519 27.59 8.48 15.94
C GLU A 519 26.40 9.22 16.55
N MET A 520 25.39 9.56 15.73
CA MET A 520 24.17 10.19 16.23
C MET A 520 23.49 9.32 17.30
N SER A 521 23.43 8.01 17.10
CA SER A 521 22.84 7.12 18.11
C SER A 521 23.63 7.05 19.40
N THR A 522 24.97 7.18 19.34
CA THR A 522 25.81 7.24 20.54
C THR A 522 25.64 8.58 21.26
N LEU A 523 25.48 9.68 20.52
CA LEU A 523 25.20 11.01 21.07
C LEU A 523 23.80 11.07 21.69
N LYS A 524 22.77 10.57 20.99
CA LYS A 524 21.41 10.43 21.53
C LYS A 524 21.42 9.57 22.80
N ARG A 525 22.08 8.41 22.82
CA ARG A 525 22.21 7.58 24.05
C ARG A 525 22.99 8.24 25.18
N ALA A 526 23.96 9.11 24.87
CA ALA A 526 24.67 9.89 25.87
C ALA A 526 23.83 11.06 26.41
N GLY A 527 22.92 11.62 25.60
CA GLY A 527 21.96 12.66 25.98
C GLY A 527 20.68 12.14 26.66
N ASP A 528 20.20 10.96 26.23
CA ASP A 528 19.01 10.24 26.75
C ASP A 528 19.32 9.33 27.94
N ASP A 529 20.53 9.36 28.47
CA ASP A 529 20.74 8.73 29.76
C ASP A 529 19.98 9.57 30.81
N GLU A 530 18.70 9.27 31.00
CA GLU A 530 17.86 9.78 32.09
C GLU A 530 18.54 9.54 33.44
N THR A 531 19.47 8.59 33.51
CA THR A 531 20.36 8.38 34.65
C THR A 531 21.43 9.47 34.74
N VAL A 532 21.99 9.98 33.64
CA VAL A 532 22.88 11.17 33.62
C VAL A 532 22.10 12.43 33.97
N SER A 533 20.86 12.59 33.47
CA SER A 533 19.97 13.69 33.88
C SER A 533 19.69 13.65 35.40
N ALA A 534 19.37 12.47 35.96
CA ALA A 534 19.17 12.29 37.40
C ALA A 534 20.48 12.48 38.21
N GLN A 535 21.64 12.10 37.67
CA GLN A 535 22.95 12.33 38.30
C GLN A 535 23.29 13.83 38.35
N VAL A 536 23.18 14.53 37.21
CA VAL A 536 23.44 15.96 37.09
C VAL A 536 22.47 16.75 37.96
N TRP A 537 21.20 16.36 37.96
CA TRP A 537 20.19 16.95 38.82
C TRP A 537 20.50 16.74 40.30
N LEU A 538 20.76 15.50 40.74
CA LEU A 538 21.01 15.19 42.14
C LEU A 538 22.30 15.85 42.65
N ALA A 539 23.36 15.88 41.83
CA ALA A 539 24.59 16.59 42.15
C ALA A 539 24.37 18.11 42.24
N GLY A 540 23.53 18.68 41.37
CA GLY A 540 23.12 20.08 41.45
C GLY A 540 22.28 20.40 42.69
N PHE A 541 21.35 19.51 43.06
CA PHE A 541 20.47 19.67 44.22
C PHE A 541 21.24 19.60 45.56
N LEU A 542 22.30 18.80 45.62
CA LEU A 542 23.16 18.63 46.81
C LEU A 542 24.39 19.55 46.81
N ARG A 543 24.55 20.42 45.80
CA ARG A 543 25.74 21.26 45.62
C ARG A 543 26.00 22.17 46.81
N ASP A 544 24.95 22.79 47.33
CA ASP A 544 25.07 23.82 48.37
C ASP A 544 25.11 23.23 49.79
N GLY A 545 24.95 21.92 49.93
CA GLY A 545 25.09 21.22 51.20
C GLY A 545 24.16 20.02 51.37
N PRO A 546 24.20 19.35 52.55
CA PRO A 546 23.34 18.23 52.87
C PRO A 546 21.85 18.59 52.79
N GLN A 547 21.03 17.65 52.31
CA GLN A 547 19.57 17.80 52.20
C GLN A 547 18.84 16.62 52.84
N TRP A 548 17.64 16.85 53.39
CA TRP A 548 16.81 15.78 53.92
C TRP A 548 16.38 14.82 52.81
N SER A 549 16.50 13.50 53.03
CA SER A 549 16.23 12.51 51.99
C SER A 549 14.79 12.56 51.49
N ASN A 550 13.83 12.92 52.34
CA ASN A 550 12.44 13.12 51.92
C ASN A 550 12.29 14.31 50.97
N THR A 551 12.93 15.44 51.28
CA THR A 551 12.96 16.64 50.43
C THR A 551 13.60 16.35 49.07
N VAL A 552 14.68 15.56 49.04
CA VAL A 552 15.31 15.11 47.78
C VAL A 552 14.33 14.26 46.96
N VAL A 553 13.62 13.31 47.58
CA VAL A 553 12.68 12.43 46.88
C VAL A 553 11.43 13.20 46.39
N GLU A 554 10.95 14.18 47.14
CA GLU A 554 9.83 15.05 46.74
C GLU A 554 10.22 15.94 45.56
N ALA A 555 11.36 16.63 45.64
CA ALA A 555 11.87 17.47 44.54
C ALA A 555 12.25 16.67 43.29
N ALA A 556 12.64 15.40 43.45
CA ALA A 556 12.84 14.46 42.35
C ALA A 556 11.51 14.10 41.67
N LYS A 557 10.47 13.82 42.48
CA LYS A 557 9.14 13.44 42.00
C LYS A 557 8.48 14.56 41.18
N GLU A 558 8.62 15.82 41.60
CA GLU A 558 8.14 16.99 40.86
C GLU A 558 8.76 17.13 39.46
N ARG A 559 9.96 16.56 39.27
CA ARG A 559 10.68 16.52 37.99
C ARG A 559 10.52 15.19 37.25
N GLY A 560 9.59 14.33 37.68
CA GLY A 560 9.35 13.03 37.06
C GLY A 560 10.44 11.98 37.33
N ILE A 561 11.35 12.22 38.28
CA ILE A 561 12.42 11.27 38.65
C ILE A 561 11.90 10.35 39.77
N SER A 562 11.85 9.04 39.50
CA SER A 562 11.39 8.06 40.51
C SER A 562 12.44 7.80 41.60
N LYS A 563 11.99 7.33 42.78
CA LYS A 563 12.87 7.01 43.91
C LYS A 563 13.99 6.01 43.54
N ASP A 564 13.64 4.94 42.81
CA ASP A 564 14.62 3.96 42.33
C ASP A 564 15.69 4.56 41.41
N ARG A 565 15.38 5.69 40.75
CA ARG A 565 16.37 6.43 39.93
C ARG A 565 17.26 7.31 40.81
N VAL A 566 16.69 7.95 41.85
CA VAL A 566 17.47 8.71 42.85
C VAL A 566 18.49 7.79 43.54
N ASP A 567 18.07 6.58 43.95
CA ASP A 567 18.96 5.61 44.61
C ASP A 567 20.10 5.13 43.69
N ARG A 568 19.82 4.98 42.38
CA ARG A 568 20.83 4.65 41.36
C ARG A 568 21.77 5.82 41.06
N ALA A 569 21.25 7.04 40.94
CA ALA A 569 22.05 8.24 40.73
C ALA A 569 22.99 8.50 41.90
N LYS A 570 22.50 8.33 43.14
CA LYS A 570 23.29 8.41 44.37
C LYS A 570 24.51 7.49 44.36
N LEU A 571 24.33 6.22 43.94
CA LEU A 571 25.44 5.26 43.83
C LEU A 571 26.50 5.71 42.81
N LYS A 572 26.08 6.35 41.71
CA LYS A 572 26.96 6.79 40.62
C LYS A 572 27.73 8.07 40.94
N ILE A 573 27.13 9.03 41.65
CA ILE A 573 27.79 10.26 42.09
C ILE A 573 28.49 10.12 43.44
N HIS A 574 28.51 8.91 44.00
CA HIS A 574 29.06 8.60 45.33
C HIS A 574 28.45 9.44 46.48
N ALA A 575 27.19 9.86 46.35
CA ALA A 575 26.50 10.57 47.41
C ALA A 575 26.21 9.65 48.60
N ILE A 576 26.37 10.20 49.80
CA ILE A 576 26.29 9.49 51.07
C ILE A 576 24.89 9.72 51.65
N SER A 577 24.27 8.68 52.22
CA SER A 577 23.10 8.86 53.10
C SER A 577 23.45 8.50 54.52
N LYS A 578 23.17 9.41 55.45
CA LYS A 578 23.38 9.21 56.89
C LYS A 578 22.09 9.53 57.63
N ARG A 579 21.96 8.94 58.82
CA ARG A 579 20.88 9.24 59.76
C ARG A 579 21.41 10.19 60.82
N VAL A 580 20.64 11.19 61.20
CA VAL A 580 20.94 12.01 62.38
C VAL A 580 20.69 11.14 63.60
N ASP A 581 21.75 10.61 64.19
CA ASP A 581 21.71 9.84 65.44
C ASP A 581 20.81 8.58 65.37
N GLY A 582 20.67 7.84 66.47
CA GLY A 582 19.92 6.56 66.49
C GLY A 582 18.43 6.69 66.15
N ASN A 583 17.85 7.89 66.26
CA ASN A 583 16.41 8.13 66.10
C ASN A 583 16.01 9.26 65.14
N GLY A 584 16.94 10.02 64.56
CA GLY A 584 16.61 11.17 63.69
C GLY A 584 16.37 10.80 62.23
N GLY A 585 16.15 11.84 61.40
CA GLY A 585 15.85 11.72 59.98
C GLY A 585 17.06 11.30 59.12
N TRP A 586 16.78 10.74 57.94
CA TRP A 586 17.80 10.46 56.93
C TRP A 586 18.08 11.70 56.09
N PHE A 587 19.36 11.96 55.84
CA PHE A 587 19.81 13.01 54.94
C PHE A 587 20.81 12.47 53.92
N MET A 588 20.94 13.18 52.80
CA MET A 588 21.84 12.87 51.70
C MET A 588 22.82 14.03 51.48
N CYS A 589 24.08 13.74 51.19
CA CYS A 589 25.08 14.75 50.85
C CYS A 589 26.13 14.21 49.86
N LEU A 590 26.82 15.12 49.17
CA LEU A 590 28.02 14.78 48.40
C LEU A 590 29.20 14.50 49.35
N PRO A 591 30.21 13.71 48.93
CA PRO A 591 31.38 13.38 49.76
C PRO A 591 32.09 14.61 50.36
N GLU A 592 32.15 15.71 49.62
CA GLU A 592 32.75 16.98 50.07
C GLU A 592 32.00 17.67 51.21
N HIS A 593 30.72 17.33 51.42
CA HIS A 593 29.88 17.84 52.51
C HIS A 593 29.75 16.84 53.66
N GLU A 594 30.58 15.78 53.67
CA GLU A 594 30.58 14.79 54.73
C GLU A 594 30.95 15.43 56.10
N GLY A 595 30.10 15.22 57.11
CA GLY A 595 30.26 15.81 58.44
C GLY A 595 29.40 17.05 58.71
N ARG A 596 28.71 17.58 57.69
CA ARG A 596 27.67 18.61 57.84
C ARG A 596 26.29 17.95 57.94
N GLN A 597 25.37 18.59 58.67
CA GLN A 597 23.97 18.19 58.74
C GLN A 597 23.10 19.22 58.00
N PRO A 598 21.97 18.80 57.41
CA PRO A 598 21.01 19.73 56.82
C PRO A 598 20.41 20.63 57.90
N GLU A 599 20.08 21.87 57.55
CA GLU A 599 19.36 22.77 58.44
C GLU A 599 18.00 22.16 58.81
N THR A 600 17.63 22.24 60.09
CA THR A 600 16.33 21.76 60.56
C THR A 600 15.26 22.68 59.99
N PRO A 601 14.21 22.16 59.33
CA PRO A 601 13.09 22.99 58.93
C PRO A 601 12.50 23.63 60.19
N ARG A 602 12.33 24.95 60.19
CA ARG A 602 11.61 25.67 61.26
C ARG A 602 10.14 25.31 61.30
#